data_AF-A0A7X6XYD6-F1
#
_entry.id   AF-A0A7X6XYD6-F1
#
_cell.length_a   1.000
_cell.length_b   1.000
_cell.length_c   1.000
_cell.angle_alpha   90.00
_cell.angle_beta   90.00
_cell.angle_gamma   90.00
#
_symmetry.space_group_name_H-M   'P 1'
#
loop_
_entity.id
_entity.type
_entity.pdbx_description
1 polymer ?
#
loop_
_entity_poly.entity_id
_entity_poly.type
_entity_poly.pdbx_seq_one_letter_code
_entity_poly.pdbx_strand_id
1 'polypeptide(L)' 'GNIIIDNTLAGRYSGEVQIVINDLPFSSRSNNIGLVHPDYLGILDYLNSDVKLKFVRI' A
#
# COMPACT_ATOMS: atom_id res chain seq x y z
N GLY A 1 3.09 -3.79 -5.59
CA GLY A 1 2.13 -2.68 -5.82
C GLY A 1 0.76 -2.88 -5.21
N ASN A 2 0.57 -3.79 -4.24
CA ASN A 2 -0.72 -3.92 -3.56
C ASN A 2 -0.94 -2.70 -2.66
N ILE A 3 -2.18 -2.21 -2.62
CA ILE A 3 -2.61 -1.18 -1.69
C ILE A 3 -3.36 -1.92 -0.58
N ILE A 4 -2.81 -1.90 0.62
CA ILE A 4 -3.37 -2.60 1.77
C ILE A 4 -3.80 -1.60 2.84
N ILE A 5 -4.78 -2.00 3.64
CA ILE A 5 -5.16 -1.31 4.86
C ILE A 5 -5.10 -2.29 6.02
N ASP A 6 -4.48 -1.88 7.11
CA ASP A 6 -4.45 -2.64 8.35
C ASP A 6 -5.86 -2.71 8.95
N ASN A 7 -6.35 -3.93 9.18
CA ASN A 7 -7.71 -4.18 9.67
C ASN A 7 -7.75 -4.17 11.21
N THR A 8 -8.90 -4.50 11.79
CA THR A 8 -9.10 -4.44 13.25
C THR A 8 -8.18 -5.39 14.04
N LEU A 9 -7.64 -6.43 13.41
CA LEU A 9 -6.66 -7.33 14.02
C LEU A 9 -5.26 -6.68 14.11
N ALA A 10 -5.03 -5.54 13.46
CA ALA A 10 -3.79 -4.80 13.52
C ALA A 10 -3.62 -3.97 14.83
N GLY A 11 -4.69 -3.82 15.62
CA GLY A 11 -4.65 -3.08 16.88
C GLY A 11 -4.41 -1.59 16.65
N ARG A 12 -3.35 -1.01 17.25
CA ARG A 12 -3.03 0.42 17.13
C ARG A 12 -2.79 0.91 15.70
N TYR A 13 -2.51 -0.01 14.78
CA TYR A 13 -2.26 0.27 13.37
C TYR A 13 -3.53 0.15 12.50
N SER A 14 -4.66 -0.24 13.09
CA SER A 14 -5.93 -0.35 12.37
C SER A 14 -6.25 0.96 11.64
N GLY A 15 -6.43 0.88 10.32
CA GLY A 15 -6.69 2.01 9.43
C GLY A 15 -5.45 2.57 8.72
N GLU A 16 -4.25 2.07 9.02
CA GLU A 16 -3.03 2.48 8.30
C GLU A 16 -3.08 1.96 6.86
N VAL A 17 -2.85 2.85 5.90
CA VAL A 17 -2.82 2.53 4.46
C VAL A 17 -1.37 2.44 4.01
N GLN A 18 -1.03 1.36 3.31
CA GLN A 18 0.31 1.06 2.85
C GLN A 18 0.32 0.66 1.37
N ILE A 19 1.40 1.00 0.67
CA ILE A 19 1.70 0.48 -0.66
C ILE A 19 2.84 -0.52 -0.52
N VAL A 20 2.57 -1.77 -0.90
CA VAL A 20 3.53 -2.87 -0.84
C VAL A 20 4.49 -2.76 -2.03
N ILE A 21 5.73 -2.33 -1.77
CA ILE A 21 6.78 -2.15 -2.79
C ILE A 21 7.60 -3.42 -3.05
N ASN A 22 7.68 -4.34 -2.08
CA ASN A 22 8.32 -5.65 -2.21
C ASN A 22 7.31 -6.75 -1.88
N ASP A 23 7.49 -7.95 -2.41
CA ASP A 23 6.62 -9.07 -2.06
C ASP A 23 6.68 -9.37 -0.55
N LEU A 24 5.50 -9.39 0.07
CA LEU A 24 5.33 -9.69 1.48
C LEU A 24 4.54 -11.00 1.65
N PRO A 25 4.83 -11.77 2.71
CA PRO A 25 4.02 -12.94 3.03
C PRO A 25 2.58 -12.53 3.36
N PHE A 26 1.67 -13.49 3.26
CA PHE A 26 0.29 -13.29 3.67
C PHE A 26 0.17 -12.85 5.14
N SER A 27 -0.71 -11.90 5.41
CA SER A 27 -1.09 -11.45 6.74
C SER A 27 -2.60 -11.33 6.85
N SER A 28 -3.19 -11.99 7.86
CA SER A 28 -4.61 -11.85 8.17
C SER A 28 -4.96 -10.48 8.78
N ARG A 29 -3.95 -9.70 9.18
CA ARG A 29 -4.12 -8.37 9.82
C ARG A 29 -4.26 -7.23 8.82
N SER A 30 -4.14 -7.51 7.53
CA SER A 30 -4.20 -6.53 6.45
C SER A 30 -5.20 -6.95 5.37
N ASN A 31 -6.02 -6.01 4.92
CA ASN A 31 -6.93 -6.22 3.80
C ASN A 31 -6.35 -5.59 2.54
N ASN A 32 -6.39 -6.31 1.41
CA ASN A 32 -6.06 -5.73 0.12
C ASN A 32 -7.27 -4.92 -0.40
N ILE A 33 -7.05 -3.62 -0.63
CA ILE A 33 -8.08 -2.67 -1.08
C ILE A 33 -7.84 -2.15 -2.50
N GLY A 34 -6.77 -2.58 -3.16
CA GLY A 34 -6.48 -2.17 -4.53
C GLY A 34 -5.10 -2.56 -5.02
N LEU A 35 -4.86 -2.25 -6.28
CA LEU A 35 -3.58 -2.46 -6.95
C LEU A 35 -3.18 -1.17 -7.66
N VAL A 36 -1.91 -0.78 -7.53
CA VAL A 36 -1.33 0.28 -8.35
C VAL A 36 -1.36 -0.16 -9.81
N HIS A 37 -1.89 0.70 -10.69
CA HIS A 37 -1.98 0.40 -12.11
C HIS A 37 -0.58 0.18 -12.72
N PRO A 38 -0.41 -0.78 -13.65
CA PRO A 38 0.90 -1.16 -14.19
C PRO A 38 1.77 0.02 -14.66
N ASP A 39 1.17 0.99 -15.34
CA ASP A 39 1.87 2.20 -15.84
C ASP A 39 2.55 3.04 -14.75
N TYR A 40 2.09 2.93 -13.50
CA TYR A 40 2.65 3.65 -12.36
C TYR A 40 3.60 2.78 -11.51
N LEU A 41 3.79 1.49 -11.81
CA LEU A 41 4.65 0.63 -10.98
C LEU A 41 6.10 1.14 -10.92
N GLY A 42 6.63 1.68 -12.03
CA GLY A 42 7.99 2.22 -12.07
C GLY A 42 8.21 3.44 -11.16
N ILE A 43 7.15 4.13 -10.73
CA ILE A 43 7.31 5.28 -9.81
C ILE A 43 7.58 4.82 -8.37
N LEU A 44 7.20 3.57 -8.03
CA LEU A 44 7.30 3.05 -6.67
C LEU A 44 8.76 2.95 -6.19
N ASP A 45 9.70 2.75 -7.12
CA ASP A 45 11.13 2.67 -6.86
C ASP A 45 11.75 4.00 -6.41
N TYR A 46 11.05 5.11 -6.63
CA TYR A 46 11.50 6.45 -6.26
C TYR A 46 10.90 6.95 -4.94
N LEU A 47 10.08 6.14 -4.26
CA LEU A 47 9.44 6.53 -3.00
C LEU A 47 10.47 6.58 -1.87
N ASN A 48 10.47 7.70 -1.15
CA ASN A 48 11.26 7.90 0.08
C ASN A 48 10.46 8.80 1.05
N SER A 49 11.07 9.12 2.19
CA SER A 49 10.43 9.91 3.26
C SER A 49 9.98 11.31 2.86
N ASP A 50 10.55 11.88 1.79
CA ASP A 50 10.28 13.24 1.34
C ASP A 50 9.22 13.30 0.23
N VAL A 51 8.80 12.14 -0.30
CA VAL A 51 7.84 12.06 -1.41
C VAL A 51 6.41 12.05 -0.89
N LYS A 52 5.60 13.00 -1.39
CA LYS A 52 4.16 13.02 -1.16
C LYS A 52 3.45 12.26 -2.28
N LEU A 53 2.52 11.39 -1.89
CA LEU A 53 1.72 10.59 -2.81
C LEU A 53 0.28 11.09 -2.86
N LYS A 54 -0.37 10.91 -4.01
CA LYS A 54 -1.80 11.16 -4.19
C LYS A 54 -2.40 10.05 -5.04
N PHE A 55 -3.44 9.41 -4.52
CA PHE A 55 -4.27 8.51 -5.31
C PHE A 55 -5.17 9.32 -6.24
N VAL A 56 -5.22 8.94 -7.50
CA VAL A 56 -6.08 9.54 -8.53
C VAL A 56 -6.95 8.47 -9.15
N ARG A 57 -8.12 8.87 -9.64
CA ARG A 57 -8.98 7.99 -10.43
C ARG A 57 -8.35 7.83 -11.82
N ILE A 58 -8.29 6.59 -12.28
CA ILE A 58 -7.92 6.23 -13.66
C ILE A 58 -9.20 6.22 -14.50
#